data_AF-A0A7K2FG17-F1
#
_entry.id   AF-A0A7K2FG17-F1
#
_cell.length_a   1.000
_cell.length_b   1.000
_cell.length_c   1.000
_cell.angle_alpha   90.00
_cell.angle_beta   90.00
_cell.angle_gamma   90.00
#
_symmetry.space_group_name_H-M   'P 1'
#
loop_
_entity.id
_entity.type
_entity.pdbx_description
1 polymer ?
#
loop_
_entity_poly.entity_id
_entity_poly.type
_entity_poly.pdbx_seq_one_letter_code
_entity_poly.pdbx_strand_id
1 'polypeptide(L)' 'AAPDDIDLTRFDRLTADGLGALADGDPAKAAGVLDDALALWQGPVVADLPDRTAEAARWEARRLDALRARHTAALALGHA' A
#
# COMPACT_ATOMS: atom_id res chain seq x y z
N ALA A 1 0.26 24.27 -8.49
CA ALA A 1 0.04 22.83 -8.28
C ALA A 1 1.15 22.39 -7.35
N ALA A 2 0.84 22.00 -6.11
CA ALA A 2 1.86 21.50 -5.21
C ALA A 2 2.33 20.13 -5.75
N PRO A 3 3.62 19.97 -6.07
CA PRO A 3 4.19 18.65 -6.31
C PRO A 3 4.39 17.97 -4.94
N ASP A 4 4.30 16.64 -4.90
CA ASP A 4 4.60 15.76 -3.76
C ASP A 4 3.45 15.30 -2.85
N ASP A 5 2.19 15.26 -3.31
CA ASP A 5 1.17 14.46 -2.62
C ASP A 5 1.27 12.99 -3.05
N ILE A 6 1.45 12.08 -2.10
CA ILE A 6 1.20 10.64 -2.31
C ILE A 6 -0.21 10.54 -2.90
N ASP A 7 -0.38 9.79 -4.00
CA ASP A 7 -1.71 9.50 -4.54
C ASP A 7 -2.43 8.50 -3.62
N LEU A 8 -2.92 9.00 -2.48
CA LEU A 8 -3.53 8.23 -1.40
C LEU A 8 -4.77 7.47 -1.86
N THR A 9 -5.53 8.06 -2.79
CA THR A 9 -6.69 7.41 -3.40
C THR A 9 -6.28 6.20 -4.23
N ARG A 10 -5.23 6.35 -5.06
CA ARG A 10 -4.71 5.23 -5.85
C ARG A 10 -4.04 4.18 -4.98
N PHE A 11 -3.31 4.59 -3.95
CA PHE A 11 -2.72 3.69 -2.96
C PHE A 11 -3.79 2.85 -2.26
N ASP A 12 -4.87 3.47 -1.77
CA ASP A 12 -5.92 2.75 -1.06
C ASP A 12 -6.64 1.74 -1.96
N ARG A 13 -6.94 2.14 -3.21
CA ARG A 13 -7.54 1.25 -4.21
C ARG A 13 -6.65 0.05 -4.52
N LEU A 14 -5.37 0.28 -4.84
CA LEU A 14 -4.45 -0.81 -5.15
C LEU A 14 -4.25 -1.74 -3.94
N THR A 15 -4.20 -1.18 -2.72
CA THR A 15 -4.11 -2.00 -1.51
C THR A 15 -5.37 -2.86 -1.32
N ALA A 16 -6.56 -2.32 -1.56
CA ALA A 16 -7.80 -3.09 -1.53
C ALA A 16 -7.83 -4.18 -2.62
N ASP A 17 -7.42 -3.86 -3.84
CA ASP A 17 -7.34 -4.79 -4.97
C ASP A 17 -6.36 -5.95 -4.68
N GLY A 18 -5.20 -5.66 -4.09
CA GLY A 18 -4.20 -6.65 -3.69
C GLY A 18 -4.68 -7.57 -2.56
N LEU A 19 -5.38 -7.02 -1.57
CA LEU A 19 -6.02 -7.80 -0.50
C LEU A 19 -7.13 -8.70 -1.05
N GLY A 20 -7.93 -8.20 -1.99
CA GLY A 20 -8.93 -8.99 -2.70
C GLY A 20 -8.31 -10.15 -3.46
N ALA A 21 -7.23 -9.90 -4.21
CA ALA A 21 -6.51 -10.95 -4.93
C ALA A 21 -5.95 -12.05 -4.01
N LEU A 22 -5.47 -11.69 -2.81
CA LEU A 22 -5.07 -12.69 -1.81
C LEU A 22 -6.26 -13.53 -1.33
N ALA A 23 -7.39 -12.89 -1.03
CA ALA A 23 -8.60 -13.58 -0.60
C ALA A 23 -9.13 -14.53 -1.68
N ASP A 24 -8.96 -14.15 -2.94
CA ASP A 24 -9.33 -14.96 -4.12
C ASP A 24 -8.32 -16.08 -4.43
N GLY A 25 -7.20 -16.17 -3.70
CA GLY A 25 -6.17 -17.19 -3.91
C GLY A 25 -5.22 -16.91 -5.08
N ASP A 26 -5.10 -15.66 -5.51
CA ASP A 26 -4.17 -15.22 -6.56
C ASP A 26 -3.01 -14.38 -5.97
N PRO A 27 -2.01 -15.04 -5.35
CA PRO A 27 -0.89 -14.34 -4.73
C PRO A 27 0.03 -13.67 -5.75
N ALA A 28 0.05 -14.13 -7.02
CA ALA A 28 0.84 -13.49 -8.06
C ALA A 28 0.30 -12.11 -8.43
N LYS A 29 -1.02 -12.01 -8.64
CA LYS A 29 -1.70 -10.73 -8.86
C LYS A 29 -1.60 -9.83 -7.62
N ALA A 30 -1.79 -10.39 -6.42
CA ALA A 30 -1.63 -9.63 -5.20
C ALA A 30 -0.24 -9.00 -5.08
N ALA A 31 0.83 -9.78 -5.31
CA ALA A 31 2.19 -9.27 -5.25
C ALA A 31 2.42 -8.09 -6.20
N GLY A 32 2.02 -8.22 -7.47
CA GLY A 32 2.20 -7.14 -8.46
C GLY A 32 1.42 -5.87 -8.11
N VAL A 33 0.15 -6.02 -7.73
CA VAL A 33 -0.70 -4.87 -7.38
C VAL A 33 -0.22 -4.18 -6.09
N LEU A 34 0.28 -4.94 -5.12
CA LEU A 34 0.82 -4.39 -3.86
C LEU A 34 2.18 -3.74 -4.06
N ASP A 35 3.03 -4.27 -4.93
CA ASP A 35 4.28 -3.61 -5.32
C ASP A 35 3.98 -2.25 -6.01
N ASP A 36 2.99 -2.19 -6.90
CA ASP A 36 2.51 -0.94 -7.50
C ASP A 36 1.97 0.05 -6.46
N ALA A 37 1.22 -0.44 -5.45
CA ALA A 37 0.72 0.39 -4.36
C ALA A 37 1.88 1.00 -3.56
N LEU A 38 2.83 0.16 -3.13
CA LEU A 38 3.97 0.58 -2.32
C LEU A 38 4.93 1.50 -3.09
N ALA A 39 5.01 1.38 -4.42
CA ALA A 39 5.80 2.26 -5.26
C ALA A 39 5.27 3.71 -5.30
N LEU A 40 3.98 3.94 -5.00
CA LEU A 40 3.42 5.29 -4.84
C LEU A 40 3.92 5.98 -3.57
N TRP A 41 4.53 5.22 -2.66
CA TRP A 41 5.05 5.70 -1.38
C TRP A 41 6.54 6.05 -1.49
N GLN A 42 6.91 6.95 -2.40
CA GLN A 42 8.29 7.41 -2.56
C GLN A 42 8.52 8.80 -1.95
N GLY A 43 9.05 8.83 -0.72
CA GLY A 43 9.59 10.05 -0.08
C GLY A 43 8.77 10.57 1.10
N PRO A 44 9.37 11.38 2.00
CA PRO A 44 8.76 11.77 3.27
C PRO A 44 7.65 12.81 3.07
N VAL A 45 6.46 12.35 2.71
CA VAL A 45 5.28 13.21 2.60
C VAL A 45 4.48 13.13 3.89
N VAL A 46 5.04 13.71 4.94
CA VAL A 46 4.27 14.14 6.13
C VAL A 46 4.50 15.64 6.36
N ALA A 47 4.79 16.39 5.28
CA ALA A 47 5.09 17.81 5.38
C ALA A 47 3.83 18.69 5.36
N ASP A 48 2.74 18.31 4.68
CA ASP A 48 1.64 19.25 4.37
C ASP A 48 0.20 18.80 4.75
N LEU A 49 0.01 17.74 5.54
CA LEU A 49 -1.35 17.35 5.97
C LEU A 49 -1.86 18.18 7.17
N PRO A 50 -3.02 18.87 7.05
CA PRO A 50 -3.62 19.66 8.12
C PRO A 50 -4.45 18.80 9.08
N ASP A 51 -3.87 17.72 9.63
CA ASP A 51 -4.24 17.09 10.91
C ASP A 51 -3.19 16.02 11.25
N ARG A 52 -2.05 16.48 11.79
CA ARG A 52 -0.71 15.85 11.65
C ARG A 52 -0.52 14.45 12.22
N THR A 53 -1.46 13.89 12.99
CA THR A 53 -1.22 12.62 13.71
C THR A 53 -2.22 11.54 13.37
N ALA A 54 -3.53 11.82 13.41
CA ALA A 54 -4.54 10.80 13.19
C ALA A 54 -4.56 10.32 11.73
N GLU A 55 -4.55 11.25 10.78
CA GLU A 55 -4.59 10.92 9.35
C GLU A 55 -3.24 10.31 8.90
N ALA A 56 -2.12 10.88 9.35
CA ALA A 56 -0.79 10.31 9.11
C ALA A 56 -0.68 8.87 9.68
N ALA A 57 -1.18 8.64 10.90
CA ALA A 57 -1.17 7.31 11.51
C ALA A 57 -2.09 6.32 10.76
N ARG A 58 -3.25 6.77 10.27
CA ARG A 58 -4.15 5.95 9.45
C ARG A 58 -3.46 5.50 8.17
N TRP A 59 -2.77 6.41 7.49
CA TRP A 59 -2.06 6.12 6.25
C TRP A 59 -0.83 5.23 6.49
N GLU A 60 -0.10 5.42 7.58
CA GLU A 60 0.98 4.51 7.98
C GLU A 60 0.45 3.10 8.31
N ALA A 61 -0.67 3.00 9.02
CA ALA A 61 -1.32 1.71 9.28
C ALA A 61 -1.71 1.01 7.95
N ARG A 62 -2.26 1.77 7.00
CA ARG A 62 -2.63 1.24 5.68
C ARG A 62 -1.41 0.76 4.88
N ARG A 63 -0.29 1.47 4.97
CA ARG A 63 1.00 1.04 4.41
C ARG A 63 1.51 -0.26 5.03
N LEU A 64 1.40 -0.40 6.35
CA LEU A 64 1.79 -1.63 7.04
C LEU A 64 0.92 -2.82 6.61
N ASP A 65 -0.37 -2.62 6.35
CA ASP A 65 -1.26 -3.65 5.81
C ASP A 65 -0.83 -4.10 4.41
N ALA A 66 -0.50 -3.15 3.52
CA ALA A 66 -0.01 -3.44 2.18
C ALA A 66 1.30 -4.26 2.21
N LEU A 67 2.25 -3.88 3.07
CA LEU A 67 3.50 -4.62 3.26
C LEU A 67 3.24 -6.05 3.77
N ARG A 68 2.36 -6.20 4.77
CA ARG A 68 2.02 -7.52 5.31
C ARG A 68 1.40 -8.42 4.24
N ALA A 69 0.46 -7.88 3.47
CA ALA A 69 -0.17 -8.60 2.36
C ALA A 69 0.87 -9.00 1.30
N ARG A 70 1.82 -8.13 0.98
CA ARG A 70 2.89 -8.40 0.01
C ARG A 70 3.81 -9.52 0.49
N HIS A 71 4.12 -9.56 1.78
CA HIS A 71 4.85 -10.68 2.38
C HIS A 71 4.03 -11.98 2.37
N THR A 72 2.73 -11.92 2.67
CA THR A 72 1.83 -13.08 2.55
C THR A 72 1.80 -13.63 1.12
N ALA A 73 1.73 -12.75 0.12
CA ALA A 73 1.82 -13.12 -1.29
C ALA A 73 3.16 -13.79 -1.63
N ALA A 74 4.27 -13.22 -1.18
CA ALA A 74 5.61 -13.79 -1.39
C ALA A 74 5.75 -15.19 -0.80
N LEU A 75 5.27 -15.39 0.45
CA LEU A 75 5.27 -16.71 1.10
C LEU A 75 4.41 -17.73 0.33
N ALA A 76 3.23 -17.32 -0.13
CA ALA A 76 2.35 -18.19 -0.93
C ALA A 76 2.95 -18.57 -2.30
N LEU A 77 3.80 -17.71 -2.86
CA LEU A 77 4.55 -17.98 -4.10
C LEU A 77 5.82 -18.80 -3.87
N GLY A 78 6.18 -19.12 -2.63
CA GLY A 78 7.43 -19.83 -2.31
C GLY A 78 8.68 -18.94 -2.40
N HIS A 79 8.51 -17.62 -2.37
CA HIS A 79 9.59 -16.65 -2.26
C HIS A 79 9.85 -16.40 -0.76
N ALA A 80 10.62 -17.30 -0.12
CA ALA A 80 11.03 -17.20 1.28
C ALA A 80 12.54 -17.00 1.39
#